data_AF-A0A949AF78-F1
#
_entry.id   AF-A0A949AF78-F1
#
_cell.length_a   1.000
_cell.length_b   1.000
_cell.length_c   1.000
_cell.angle_alpha   90.00
_cell.angle_beta   90.00
_cell.angle_gamma   90.00
#
_symmetry.space_group_name_H-M   'P 1'
#
loop_
_entity.id
_entity.type
_entity.pdbx_description
1 polymer ?
#
loop_
_entity_poly.entity_id
_entity_poly.type
_entity_poly.pdbx_seq_one_letter_code
_entity_poly.pdbx_strand_id
1 'polypeptide(L)'
;MQLLLYASKDDENRKRLMAAVHEALPHQPIGIFWQLTSLQELLRTIIEPDSIAVLSVVDQAELRRMQALRGLLTEIFIVLIVPDCKKSTIRLAHLLLPRFISQKEDSYSDLKEVLKKKVSTPH
;
A
#
# COMPACT_ATOMS: atom_id res chain seq x y z
N MET A 1 10.23 -5.01 -11.27
CA MET A 1 9.62 -4.23 -10.16
C MET A 1 8.12 -4.10 -10.40
N GLN A 2 7.29 -4.52 -9.45
CA GLN A 2 5.84 -4.46 -9.55
C GLN A 2 5.24 -3.47 -8.56
N LEU A 3 4.14 -2.83 -8.93
CA LEU A 3 3.35 -1.99 -8.03
C LEU A 3 2.03 -2.68 -7.72
N LEU A 4 1.80 -2.96 -6.45
CA LEU A 4 0.58 -3.57 -5.95
C LEU A 4 -0.24 -2.52 -5.22
N LEU A 5 -1.51 -2.38 -5.56
CA LEU A 5 -2.44 -1.48 -4.91
C LEU A 5 -3.57 -2.30 -4.30
N TYR A 6 -3.71 -2.23 -2.98
CA TYR A 6 -4.85 -2.79 -2.26
C TYR A 6 -5.73 -1.67 -1.72
N ALA A 7 -7.03 -1.75 -2.01
CA ALA A 7 -8.02 -0.87 -1.40
C ALA A 7 -9.39 -1.57 -1.37
N SER A 8 -9.85 -1.99 -0.19
CA SER A 8 -11.07 -2.79 -0.09
C SER A 8 -12.37 -2.01 -0.26
N LYS A 9 -12.38 -0.72 0.10
CA LYS A 9 -13.59 0.12 0.05
C LYS A 9 -13.68 0.93 -1.23
N ASP A 10 -14.79 0.75 -1.95
CA ASP A 10 -15.20 1.56 -3.10
C ASP A 10 -15.67 2.94 -2.62
N ASP A 11 -14.74 3.90 -2.56
CA ASP A 11 -15.03 5.29 -2.20
C ASP A 11 -14.31 6.27 -3.12
N GLU A 12 -14.66 7.55 -3.05
CA GLU A 12 -13.92 8.66 -3.65
C GLU A 12 -12.42 8.64 -3.30
N ASN A 13 -12.10 8.26 -2.07
CA ASN A 13 -10.71 8.15 -1.67
C ASN A 13 -9.92 7.13 -2.50
N ARG A 14 -10.56 6.01 -2.84
CA ARG A 14 -9.92 4.98 -3.66
C ARG A 14 -9.60 5.54 -5.03
N LYS A 15 -10.54 6.28 -5.62
CA LYS A 15 -10.33 6.97 -6.91
C LYS A 15 -9.18 7.97 -6.82
N ARG A 16 -9.13 8.76 -5.74
CA ARG A 16 -8.03 9.71 -5.48
C ARG A 16 -6.69 9.02 -5.32
N LEU A 17 -6.63 7.93 -4.57
CA LEU A 17 -5.41 7.13 -4.39
C LEU A 17 -4.94 6.53 -5.71
N MET A 18 -5.85 5.91 -6.48
CA MET A 18 -5.54 5.34 -7.78
C MET A 18 -5.04 6.41 -8.75
N ALA A 19 -5.69 7.58 -8.80
CA ALA A 19 -5.24 8.71 -9.59
C ALA A 19 -3.84 9.16 -9.18
N ALA A 20 -3.58 9.34 -7.88
CA ALA A 20 -2.28 9.76 -7.38
C ALA A 20 -1.17 8.76 -7.74
N VAL A 21 -1.44 7.46 -7.61
CA VAL A 21 -0.49 6.40 -7.96
C VAL A 21 -0.24 6.37 -9.47
N HIS A 22 -1.28 6.51 -10.30
CA HIS A 22 -1.15 6.53 -11.75
C HIS A 22 -0.44 7.80 -12.26
N GLU A 23 -0.71 8.95 -11.67
CA GLU A 23 0.01 10.20 -11.95
C GLU A 23 1.49 10.12 -11.55
N ALA A 24 1.81 9.43 -10.46
CA ALA A 24 3.19 9.22 -10.05
C ALA A 24 3.95 8.31 -11.02
N LEU A 25 3.29 7.25 -11.50
CA LEU A 25 3.87 6.17 -12.27
C LEU A 25 3.00 5.82 -13.49
N PRO A 26 2.95 6.68 -14.52
CA PRO A 26 2.02 6.50 -15.64
C PRO A 26 2.32 5.27 -16.52
N HIS A 27 3.57 4.80 -16.54
CA HIS A 27 4.02 3.69 -17.39
C HIS A 27 4.23 2.37 -16.64
N GLN A 28 4.02 2.33 -15.33
CA GLN A 28 4.23 1.12 -14.53
C GLN A 28 2.95 0.28 -14.49
N PRO A 29 3.01 -1.05 -14.71
CA PRO A 29 1.85 -1.90 -14.49
C PRO A 29 1.48 -1.91 -13.00
N ILE A 30 0.20 -1.64 -12.72
CA ILE A 30 -0.36 -1.61 -11.37
C ILE A 30 -1.28 -2.81 -11.19
N GLY A 31 -0.91 -3.74 -10.30
CA GLY A 31 -1.78 -4.82 -9.86
C GLY A 31 -2.77 -4.30 -8.83
N ILE A 32 -4.06 -4.23 -9.17
CA ILE A 32 -5.09 -3.68 -8.29
C ILE A 32 -5.87 -4.81 -7.62
N PHE A 33 -6.00 -4.74 -6.30
CA PHE A 33 -6.63 -5.74 -5.46
C PHE A 33 -7.70 -5.11 -4.56
N TRP A 34 -8.91 -5.64 -4.64
CA TRP A 34 -10.05 -5.21 -3.82
C TRP A 34 -10.30 -6.15 -2.64
N GLN A 35 -9.77 -7.36 -2.72
CA GLN A 35 -9.93 -8.40 -1.71
C GLN A 35 -8.58 -8.80 -1.14
N LEU A 36 -8.52 -8.90 0.19
CA LEU A 36 -7.29 -9.23 0.88
C LEU A 36 -6.79 -10.63 0.48
N THR A 37 -7.72 -11.56 0.24
CA THR A 37 -7.43 -12.92 -0.21
C THR A 37 -6.71 -12.93 -1.56
N SER A 38 -7.14 -12.13 -2.53
CA SER A 38 -6.49 -12.06 -3.84
C SER A 38 -5.07 -11.47 -3.75
N LEU A 39 -4.88 -10.47 -2.88
CA LEU A 39 -3.54 -9.95 -2.60
C LEU A 39 -2.67 -11.04 -1.96
N GLN A 40 -3.21 -11.78 -0.99
CA GLN A 40 -2.50 -12.85 -0.31
C GLN A 40 -2.10 -13.98 -1.25
N GLU A 41 -2.97 -14.36 -2.20
CA GLU A 41 -2.65 -15.35 -3.22
C GLU A 41 -1.50 -14.87 -4.10
N LEU A 42 -1.51 -13.61 -4.53
CA LEU A 42 -0.39 -13.05 -5.30
C LEU A 42 0.91 -13.03 -4.49
N LEU A 43 0.86 -12.58 -3.24
CA LEU A 43 2.02 -12.50 -2.34
C LEU A 43 2.63 -13.88 -2.03
N ARG A 44 1.90 -14.97 -2.27
CA ARG A 44 2.41 -16.35 -2.17
C ARG A 44 3.11 -16.83 -3.43
N THR A 45 3.01 -16.09 -4.53
CA THR A 45 3.73 -16.37 -5.78
C THR A 45 5.07 -15.64 -5.81
N ILE A 46 5.82 -15.76 -6.91
CA ILE A 46 7.10 -15.08 -7.08
C ILE A 46 6.85 -13.59 -7.28
N ILE A 47 7.04 -12.81 -6.22
CA ILE A 47 7.03 -11.35 -6.26
C ILE A 47 8.43 -10.88 -6.65
N GLU A 48 8.52 -9.92 -7.57
CA GLU A 48 9.82 -9.34 -7.91
C GLU A 48 10.44 -8.63 -6.70
N PRO A 49 11.75 -8.75 -6.46
CA PRO A 49 12.44 -7.92 -5.47
C PRO A 49 12.22 -6.43 -5.77
N ASP A 50 12.21 -5.60 -4.72
CA ASP A 50 11.92 -4.17 -4.78
C ASP A 50 10.48 -3.78 -5.21
N SER A 51 9.56 -4.74 -5.24
CA SER A 51 8.15 -4.44 -5.45
C SER A 51 7.62 -3.48 -4.38
N ILE A 52 6.66 -2.64 -4.77
CA ILE A 52 6.03 -1.66 -3.90
C ILE A 52 4.58 -2.10 -3.66
N ALA A 53 4.16 -2.17 -2.40
CA ALA A 53 2.77 -2.44 -2.05
C ALA A 53 2.15 -1.21 -1.38
N VAL A 54 1.18 -0.61 -2.05
CA VAL A 54 0.34 0.47 -1.53
C VAL A 54 -0.94 -0.15 -0.95
N LEU A 55 -1.04 -0.13 0.38
CA LEU A 55 -2.08 -0.80 1.15
C LEU A 55 -3.00 0.25 1.79
N SER A 56 -4.20 0.44 1.26
CA SER A 56 -5.20 1.32 1.84
C SER A 56 -6.14 0.56 2.75
N VAL A 57 -6.12 0.92 4.03
CA VAL A 57 -6.87 0.25 5.09
C VAL A 57 -8.09 1.07 5.50
N VAL A 58 -9.22 0.41 5.65
CA VAL A 58 -10.51 1.07 5.96
C VAL A 58 -10.70 1.28 7.44
N ASP A 59 -10.21 0.35 8.27
CA ASP A 59 -10.44 0.34 9.70
C ASP A 59 -9.40 -0.53 10.44
N GLN A 60 -9.39 -0.46 11.77
CA GLN A 60 -8.44 -1.21 12.60
C GLN A 60 -8.62 -2.74 12.52
N ALA A 61 -9.84 -3.25 12.27
CA ALA A 61 -10.09 -4.68 12.13
C ALA A 61 -9.52 -5.21 10.80
N GLU A 62 -9.61 -4.42 9.73
CA GLU A 62 -8.87 -4.72 8.50
C GLU A 62 -7.35 -4.70 8.72
N LEU A 63 -6.83 -3.68 9.42
CA LEU A 63 -5.40 -3.60 9.73
C LEU A 63 -4.90 -4.83 10.50
N ARG A 64 -5.70 -5.34 11.44
CA ARG A 64 -5.42 -6.58 12.18
C ARG A 64 -5.41 -7.80 11.26
N ARG A 65 -6.36 -7.92 10.34
CA ARG A 65 -6.38 -9.00 9.34
C ARG A 65 -5.13 -8.97 8.46
N MET A 66 -4.68 -7.78 8.06
CA MET A 66 -3.46 -7.62 7.27
C MET A 66 -2.18 -8.06 8.02
N GLN A 67 -2.18 -8.11 9.36
CA GLN A 67 -1.01 -8.60 10.11
C GLN A 67 -0.67 -10.05 9.80
N ALA A 68 -1.65 -10.86 9.37
CA ALA A 68 -1.39 -12.22 8.89
C ALA A 68 -0.51 -12.25 7.62
N LEU A 69 -0.49 -11.15 6.85
CA LEU A 69 0.33 -11.02 5.65
C LEU A 69 1.76 -10.55 5.93
N ARG A 70 2.07 -10.16 7.17
CA ARG A 70 3.39 -9.60 7.53
C ARG A 70 4.54 -10.48 7.06
N GLY A 71 4.43 -11.80 7.20
CA GLY A 71 5.46 -12.75 6.78
C GLY A 71 5.65 -12.83 5.26
N LEU A 72 4.65 -12.41 4.47
CA LEU A 72 4.70 -12.40 3.01
C LEU A 72 5.17 -11.04 2.45
N LEU A 73 5.23 -10.00 3.29
CA LEU A 73 5.55 -8.62 2.88
C LEU A 73 7.01 -8.23 3.19
N THR A 74 7.85 -9.16 3.66
CA THR A 74 9.18 -8.86 4.24
C THR A 74 10.16 -8.23 3.26
N GLU A 75 10.05 -8.52 1.96
CA GLU A 75 10.95 -8.01 0.92
C GLU A 75 10.33 -6.89 0.08
N ILE A 76 9.15 -6.42 0.46
CA ILE A 76 8.34 -5.47 -0.31
C ILE A 76 8.40 -4.09 0.35
N PHE A 77 8.46 -3.03 -0.48
CA PHE A 77 8.32 -1.66 0.02
C PHE A 77 6.85 -1.38 0.36
N ILE A 78 6.50 -1.50 1.64
CA ILE A 78 5.13 -1.29 2.12
C ILE A 78 4.86 0.20 2.33
N VAL A 79 3.90 0.73 1.57
CA VAL A 79 3.26 2.03 1.77
C VAL A 79 1.88 1.77 2.35
N LEU A 80 1.63 2.22 3.58
CA LEU A 80 0.37 1.98 4.27
C LEU A 80 -0.45 3.27 4.36
N ILE A 81 -1.67 3.25 3.85
CA ILE A 81 -2.64 4.34 4.01
C ILE A 81 -3.60 3.96 5.13
N VAL A 82 -3.49 4.65 6.26
CA VAL A 82 -4.30 4.39 7.45
C VAL A 82 -5.61 5.20 7.42
N PRO A 83 -6.68 4.68 8.04
CA PRO A 83 -7.96 5.39 8.09
C PRO A 83 -7.92 6.62 9.00
N ASP A 84 -7.08 6.59 10.05
CA ASP A 84 -6.91 7.69 11.00
C ASP A 84 -5.53 7.65 11.66
N CYS A 85 -5.09 8.78 12.20
CA CYS A 85 -3.84 8.93 12.95
C CYS A 85 -3.99 8.69 14.47
N LYS A 86 -5.02 7.95 14.92
CA LYS A 86 -5.14 7.64 16.35
C LYS A 86 -3.97 6.76 16.78
N LYS A 87 -3.49 6.96 18.01
CA LYS A 87 -2.38 6.19 18.59
C LYS A 87 -2.57 4.68 18.49
N SER A 88 -3.81 4.18 18.63
CA SER A 88 -4.15 2.76 18.49
C SER A 88 -3.98 2.26 17.05
N THR A 89 -4.43 3.03 16.06
CA THR A 89 -4.27 2.73 14.62
C THR A 89 -2.80 2.74 14.22
N ILE A 90 -2.06 3.79 14.59
CA ILE A 90 -0.62 3.91 14.27
C ILE A 90 0.18 2.78 14.92
N ARG A 91 -0.12 2.42 16.17
CA ARG A 91 0.54 1.28 16.83
C ARG A 91 0.32 -0.02 16.09
N LEU A 92 -0.90 -0.28 15.61
CA LEU A 92 -1.20 -1.46 14.80
C LEU A 92 -0.52 -1.40 13.42
N ALA A 93 -0.44 -0.21 12.83
CA ALA A 93 0.21 0.02 11.55
C ALA A 93 1.68 -0.34 11.60
N HIS A 94 2.40 0.08 12.64
CA HIS A 94 3.82 -0.26 12.82
C HIS A 94 4.10 -1.75 12.94
N LEU A 95 3.12 -2.58 13.32
CA LEU A 95 3.30 -4.04 13.36
C LEU A 95 3.48 -4.66 11.97
N LEU A 96 2.98 -3.99 10.92
CA LEU A 96 3.22 -4.38 9.53
C LEU A 96 4.60 -3.96 9.01
N LEU A 97 5.38 -3.24 9.82
CA LEU A 97 6.67 -2.64 9.44
C LEU A 97 6.58 -1.82 8.13
N PRO A 98 5.60 -0.92 7.99
CA PRO A 98 5.50 -0.08 6.80
C PRO A 98 6.73 0.82 6.69
N ARG A 99 7.21 1.01 5.47
CA ARG A 99 8.30 1.94 5.16
C ARG A 99 7.79 3.38 4.97
N PHE A 100 6.50 3.53 4.68
CA PHE A 100 5.82 4.82 4.63
C PHE A 100 4.38 4.68 5.14
N ILE A 101 3.91 5.67 5.91
CA ILE A 101 2.54 5.75 6.40
C ILE A 101 1.96 7.10 5.99
N SER A 102 0.74 7.11 5.47
CA SER A 102 -0.03 8.33 5.18
C SER A 102 -1.51 8.12 5.56
N GLN A 103 -2.28 9.18 5.74
CA GLN A 103 -3.68 9.09 6.10
C GLN A 103 -4.59 9.18 4.86
N LYS A 104 -5.76 8.55 4.94
CA LYS A 104 -6.79 8.60 3.90
C LYS A 104 -7.15 10.02 3.44
N GLU A 105 -7.10 11.01 4.34
CA GLU A 105 -7.52 12.38 4.06
C GLU A 105 -6.42 13.26 3.43
N ASP A 106 -5.18 12.77 3.39
CA ASP A 106 -4.04 13.52 2.84
C ASP A 106 -4.18 13.80 1.33
N SER A 107 -3.40 14.77 0.85
CA SER A 107 -3.34 15.12 -0.58
C SER A 107 -2.62 14.06 -1.44
N TYR A 108 -2.06 13.02 -0.84
CA TYR A 108 -1.18 12.03 -1.46
C TYR A 108 0.04 12.62 -2.16
N SER A 109 0.41 13.88 -1.89
CA SER A 109 1.57 14.52 -2.52
C SER A 109 2.87 13.82 -2.12
N ASP A 110 3.08 13.59 -0.82
CA ASP A 110 4.23 12.84 -0.31
C ASP A 110 4.26 11.40 -0.83
N LEU A 111 3.09 10.75 -0.95
CA LEU A 111 2.98 9.43 -1.55
C LEU A 111 3.55 9.43 -2.98
N LYS A 112 3.17 10.42 -3.80
CA LYS A 112 3.66 10.54 -5.18
C LYS A 112 5.17 10.69 -5.22
N GLU A 113 5.75 11.50 -4.34
CA GLU A 113 7.20 11.67 -4.26
C GLU A 113 7.93 10.40 -3.83
N VAL A 114 7.40 9.70 -2.82
CA VAL A 114 7.96 8.42 -2.36
C VAL A 114 7.94 7.38 -3.48
N LEU A 115 6.82 7.26 -4.20
CA LEU A 115 6.69 6.35 -5.34
C LEU A 115 7.68 6.71 -6.45
N LYS A 116 7.74 7.98 -6.87
CA LYS A 116 8.70 8.44 -7.89
C LYS A 116 10.14 8.16 -7.49
N LYS A 117 10.52 8.47 -6.25
CA LYS A 117 11.88 8.23 -5.73
C LYS A 117 12.24 6.75 -5.78
N LYS A 118 11.30 5.86 -5.46
CA LYS A 118 11.55 4.42 -5.47
C LYS A 118 11.76 3.88 -6.89
N VAL A 119 11.00 4.37 -7.86
CA VAL A 119 11.15 3.96 -9.27
C VAL A 119 12.36 4.59 -9.95
N SER A 120 12.72 5.83 -9.61
CA SER A 120 13.85 6.54 -10.20
C SER A 120 15.22 6.16 -9.61
N THR A 121 15.28 5.31 -8.59
CA THR A 121 16.56 4.82 -8.06
C THR A 121 16.84 3.46 -8.72
N PRO A 122 17.64 3.39 -9.82
CA PRO A 122 18.12 2.10 -10.30
C PRO A 122 18.99 1.48 -9.21
N HIS A 123 18.68 0.26 -8.81
CA HIS A 123 19.64 -0.63 -8.15
C HIS A 123 20.43 -1.37 -9.22
#